data_AF-A0AAV1T364-F1
#
_entry.id   AF-A0AAV1T364-F1
#
_cell.length_a   1.000
_cell.length_b   1.000
_cell.length_c   1.000
_cell.angle_alpha   90.00
_cell.angle_beta   90.00
_cell.angle_gamma   90.00
#
_symmetry.space_group_name_H-M   'P 1'
#
loop_
_entity.id
_entity.type
_entity.pdbx_description
1 polymer ?
#
loop_
_entity_poly.entity_id
_entity_poly.type
_entity_poly.pdbx_seq_one_letter_code
_entity_poly.pdbx_strand_id
1 'polypeptide(L)'
;MQHDGCGLELNQVRDLAGALSDPCGVSSSGLLECLFAVMRHREAVDAFVAGETSMCNADVSIKEWVASLSSWAQVSTVTEELEPCREIMNLVESDSLLLSTFCHQFTQLWGHVRVDKYESLATKIRGFRHQVCQGKPRARRLRRTSSEYPKPRSKTIVDELTRFTARVGLFADDAVWESAQQCNPLHWWRGFISGSCLNLQAVALRTLGCPMTSGLSGKRRKTFEKILTMNAKYMTEEQAIKAAVVYVNANLASHVEDGTHDGTRTEKRSHRRKTACGPQQRCRFIVPLAQHLHPSARVT
;
A
#
# COMPACT_ATOMS: atom_id res chain seq x y z
N MET A 1 13.48 50.35 -9.72
CA MET A 1 14.04 48.99 -9.86
C MET A 1 13.01 48.02 -9.28
N GLN A 2 12.37 47.25 -10.15
CA GLN A 2 11.34 46.27 -9.78
C GLN A 2 12.02 45.06 -9.13
N HIS A 3 11.65 44.76 -7.89
CA HIS A 3 11.95 43.49 -7.23
C HIS A 3 10.93 42.44 -7.71
N ASP A 4 11.07 41.98 -8.95
CA ASP A 4 10.45 40.76 -9.44
C ASP A 4 11.46 39.63 -9.27
N GLY A 5 11.35 38.87 -8.17
CA GLY A 5 12.28 37.75 -7.97
C GLY A 5 12.25 37.12 -6.58
N CYS A 6 11.09 36.59 -6.17
CA CYS A 6 11.03 35.43 -5.27
C CYS A 6 9.58 34.89 -5.17
N GLY A 7 8.91 34.76 -6.31
CA GLY A 7 7.64 34.03 -6.43
C GLY A 7 7.85 32.51 -6.44
N LEU A 8 8.87 31.99 -5.73
CA LEU A 8 9.03 30.56 -5.49
C LEU A 8 7.99 30.16 -4.44
N GLU A 9 6.80 29.90 -5.00
CA GLU A 9 5.64 29.17 -4.51
C GLU A 9 5.44 29.04 -3.00
N LEU A 10 4.79 30.06 -2.43
CA LEU A 10 4.07 29.99 -1.15
C LEU A 10 3.11 28.77 -1.08
N ASN A 11 2.69 28.23 -2.24
CA ASN A 11 1.92 27.00 -2.38
C ASN A 11 2.73 25.74 -2.02
N GLN A 12 4.01 25.64 -2.42
CA GLN A 12 4.85 24.48 -2.09
C GLN A 12 5.15 24.41 -0.59
N VAL A 13 5.39 25.56 0.05
CA VAL A 13 5.58 25.65 1.50
C VAL A 13 4.30 25.31 2.26
N ARG A 14 3.13 25.72 1.74
CA ARG A 14 1.83 25.36 2.32
C ARG A 14 1.54 23.87 2.20
N ASP A 15 1.90 23.23 1.09
CA ASP A 15 1.75 21.78 0.91
C ASP A 15 2.66 20.98 1.86
N LEU A 16 3.89 21.47 2.09
CA LEU A 16 4.80 20.90 3.09
C LEU A 16 4.26 21.07 4.53
N ALA A 17 3.73 22.24 4.85
CA ALA A 17 3.17 22.53 6.17
C ALA A 17 1.91 21.70 6.47
N GLY A 18 1.08 21.43 5.46
CA GLY A 18 -0.08 20.55 5.58
C GLY A 18 0.29 19.08 5.82
N ALA A 19 1.46 18.63 5.36
CA ALA A 19 1.97 17.29 5.65
C ALA A 19 2.50 17.13 7.10
N LEU A 20 2.85 18.23 7.76
CA LEU A 20 3.47 18.27 9.09
C LEU A 20 2.49 18.52 10.25
N SER A 21 1.26 18.96 9.97
CA SER A 21 0.34 19.49 10.98
C SER A 21 -0.33 18.48 11.94
N ASP A 22 -0.11 17.17 11.77
CA ASP A 22 -0.61 16.17 12.73
C ASP A 22 0.42 15.03 12.97
N PRO A 23 1.32 15.17 13.96
CA PRO A 23 2.36 14.18 14.24
C PRO A 23 1.82 12.83 14.76
N CYS A 24 0.55 12.76 15.18
CA CYS A 24 -0.07 11.52 15.67
C CYS A 24 -0.71 10.68 14.54
N GLY A 25 -0.92 11.27 13.35
CA GLY A 25 -1.56 10.62 12.21
C GLY A 25 -0.62 10.24 11.06
N VAL A 26 0.64 10.69 11.08
CA VAL A 26 1.57 10.46 9.97
C VAL A 26 1.96 8.97 9.92
N SER A 27 1.62 8.30 8.84
CA SER A 27 2.12 6.95 8.57
C SER A 27 3.65 6.96 8.49
N SER A 28 4.29 5.83 8.75
CA SER A 28 5.75 5.70 8.57
C SER A 28 6.20 6.09 7.15
N SER A 29 5.35 5.88 6.15
CA SER A 29 5.52 6.39 4.78
C SER A 29 5.48 7.91 4.69
N GLY A 30 4.55 8.57 5.36
CA GLY A 30 4.45 10.02 5.37
C GLY A 30 5.68 10.70 5.99
N LEU A 31 6.28 10.10 7.02
CA LEU A 31 7.54 10.59 7.60
C LEU A 31 8.69 10.50 6.61
N LEU A 32 8.82 9.39 5.89
CA LEU A 32 9.84 9.27 4.85
C LEU A 32 9.56 10.22 3.69
N GLU A 33 8.34 10.28 3.15
CA GLU A 33 8.01 11.25 2.10
C GLU A 33 8.29 12.70 2.54
N CYS A 34 8.06 13.04 3.82
CA CYS A 34 8.45 14.33 4.37
C CYS A 34 9.97 14.55 4.33
N LEU A 35 10.76 13.57 4.76
CA LEU A 35 12.23 13.63 4.71
C LEU A 35 12.73 13.83 3.26
N PHE A 36 12.20 13.05 2.32
CA PHE A 36 12.52 13.16 0.90
C PHE A 36 12.08 14.51 0.30
N ALA A 37 10.93 15.04 0.71
CA ALA A 37 10.45 16.34 0.29
C ALA A 37 11.35 17.47 0.81
N VAL A 38 11.74 17.43 2.09
CA VAL A 38 12.70 18.38 2.68
C VAL A 38 14.01 18.37 1.92
N MET A 39 14.54 17.18 1.57
CA MET A 39 15.75 17.06 0.77
C MET A 39 15.61 17.62 -0.65
N ARG A 40 14.49 17.35 -1.32
CA ARG A 40 14.21 17.86 -2.67
C ARG A 40 14.06 19.39 -2.67
N HIS A 41 13.52 19.96 -1.60
CA HIS A 41 13.26 21.38 -1.46
C HIS A 41 14.28 22.07 -0.55
N ARG A 42 15.51 21.54 -0.48
CA ARG A 42 16.58 22.08 0.37
C ARG A 42 16.79 23.58 0.19
N GLU A 43 16.89 24.06 -1.05
CA GLU A 43 17.13 25.49 -1.32
C GLU A 43 16.00 26.37 -0.76
N ALA A 44 14.75 25.90 -0.84
CA ALA A 44 13.61 26.61 -0.27
C ALA A 44 13.63 26.58 1.26
N VAL A 45 14.09 25.48 1.87
CA VAL A 45 14.29 25.38 3.32
C VAL A 45 15.41 26.31 3.78
N ASP A 46 16.54 26.34 3.08
CA ASP A 46 17.68 27.21 3.38
C ASP A 46 17.26 28.70 3.28
N ALA A 47 16.54 29.07 2.21
CA ALA A 47 15.99 30.42 2.05
C ALA A 47 14.97 30.77 3.14
N PHE A 48 14.12 29.82 3.53
CA PHE A 48 13.15 30.00 4.62
C PHE A 48 13.86 30.24 5.96
N VAL A 49 14.87 29.44 6.29
CA VAL A 49 15.66 29.58 7.53
C VAL A 49 16.46 30.89 7.56
N ALA A 50 16.96 31.34 6.41
CA ALA A 50 17.66 32.61 6.28
C ALA A 50 16.74 33.85 6.37
N GLY A 51 15.43 33.69 6.15
CA GLY A 51 14.47 34.79 6.19
C GLY A 51 14.26 35.36 7.60
N GLU A 52 14.37 36.69 7.74
CA GLU A 52 14.29 37.40 9.03
C GLU A 52 12.98 37.17 9.81
N THR A 53 11.90 36.76 9.15
CA THR A 53 10.56 36.65 9.75
C THR A 53 10.05 35.21 9.97
N SER A 54 10.69 34.20 9.37
CA SER A 54 10.02 32.90 9.15
C SER A 54 10.19 31.91 10.32
N MET A 55 11.19 32.11 11.19
CA MET A 55 11.46 31.22 12.32
C MET A 55 11.84 31.99 13.60
N CYS A 56 11.26 33.16 13.87
CA CYS A 56 11.64 33.98 15.04
C CYS A 56 11.56 33.21 16.39
N ASN A 57 10.74 32.16 16.47
CA ASN A 57 10.53 31.37 17.68
C ASN A 57 11.31 30.04 17.71
N ALA A 58 12.01 29.67 16.63
CA ALA A 58 12.80 28.43 16.64
C ALA A 58 14.13 28.64 17.36
N ASP A 59 14.56 27.61 18.09
CA ASP A 59 15.84 27.58 18.79
C ASP A 59 16.99 27.87 17.81
N VAL A 60 17.92 28.74 18.24
CA VAL A 60 19.12 29.11 17.47
C VAL A 60 19.91 27.87 17.07
N SER A 61 19.99 26.88 17.95
CA SER A 61 20.70 25.62 17.68
C SER A 61 20.11 24.85 16.49
N ILE A 62 18.77 24.88 16.31
CA ILE A 62 18.11 24.23 15.18
C ILE A 62 18.40 25.00 13.89
N LYS A 63 18.37 26.34 13.94
CA LYS A 63 18.70 27.18 12.77
C LYS A 63 20.14 26.96 12.32
N GLU A 64 21.08 26.98 13.26
CA GLU A 64 22.49 26.70 12.98
C GLU A 64 22.69 25.29 12.42
N TRP A 65 21.98 24.30 12.98
CA TRP A 65 22.04 22.94 12.47
C TRP A 65 21.49 22.83 11.04
N VAL A 66 20.32 23.41 10.74
CA VAL A 66 19.75 23.40 9.38
C VAL A 66 20.61 24.20 8.40
N ALA A 67 21.21 25.30 8.82
CA ALA A 67 22.12 26.09 7.97
C ALA A 67 23.47 25.41 7.72
N SER A 68 23.84 24.41 8.53
CA SER A 68 25.12 23.71 8.39
C SER A 68 25.17 22.81 7.15
N LEU A 69 26.21 22.93 6.33
CA LEU A 69 26.44 22.00 5.22
C LEU A 69 26.65 20.55 5.69
N SER A 70 27.20 20.36 6.89
CA SER A 70 27.48 19.03 7.42
C SER A 70 26.21 18.27 7.81
N SER A 71 25.15 18.97 8.23
CA SER A 71 23.86 18.33 8.53
C SER A 71 23.21 17.85 7.24
N TRP A 72 23.17 18.68 6.19
CA TRP A 72 22.62 18.29 4.88
C TRP A 72 23.36 17.11 4.26
N ALA A 73 24.69 17.01 4.42
CA ALA A 73 25.44 15.84 3.99
C ALA A 73 24.99 14.56 4.73
N GLN A 74 24.74 14.66 6.05
CA GLN A 74 24.20 13.54 6.83
C GLN A 74 22.78 13.18 6.39
N VAL A 75 21.89 14.16 6.21
CA VAL A 75 20.52 13.92 5.77
C VAL A 75 20.49 13.31 4.37
N SER A 76 21.36 13.76 3.45
CA SER A 76 21.51 13.16 2.12
C SER A 76 21.93 11.70 2.21
N THR A 77 22.95 11.41 3.02
CA THR A 77 23.45 10.03 3.23
C THR A 77 22.30 9.15 3.75
N VAL A 78 21.62 9.58 4.81
CA VAL A 78 20.48 8.84 5.39
C VAL A 78 19.34 8.67 4.38
N THR A 79 19.09 9.66 3.53
CA THR A 79 18.00 9.61 2.54
C THR A 79 18.32 8.61 1.43
N GLU A 80 19.56 8.61 0.91
CA GLU A 80 20.04 7.62 -0.06
C GLU A 80 19.93 6.18 0.47
N GLU A 81 20.24 5.99 1.75
CA GLU A 81 20.08 4.69 2.41
C GLU A 81 18.63 4.24 2.60
N LEU A 82 17.72 5.21 2.78
CA LEU A 82 16.31 4.95 3.03
C LEU A 82 15.49 4.82 1.74
N GLU A 83 16.06 5.12 0.57
CA GLU A 83 15.35 4.97 -0.72
C GLU A 83 14.80 3.55 -0.93
N PRO A 84 15.56 2.46 -0.70
CA PRO A 84 15.00 1.11 -0.84
C PRO A 84 13.89 0.80 0.19
N CYS A 85 13.96 1.40 1.40
CA CYS A 85 12.88 1.29 2.38
C CYS A 85 11.61 1.99 1.89
N ARG A 86 11.75 3.18 1.27
CA ARG A 86 10.65 3.94 0.68
C ARG A 86 9.98 3.16 -0.44
N GLU A 87 10.75 2.57 -1.34
CA GLU A 87 10.21 1.69 -2.39
C GLU A 87 9.39 0.55 -1.81
N ILE A 88 9.91 -0.13 -0.77
CA ILE A 88 9.19 -1.22 -0.11
C ILE A 88 7.93 -0.75 0.62
N MET A 89 7.93 0.43 1.23
CA MET A 89 6.72 0.95 1.86
C MET A 89 5.67 1.36 0.84
N ASN A 90 6.08 2.04 -0.24
CA ASN A 90 5.18 2.40 -1.35
C ASN A 90 4.60 1.16 -2.00
N LEU A 91 5.43 0.12 -2.10
CA LEU A 91 5.01 -1.21 -2.43
C LEU A 91 3.99 -1.66 -1.39
N VAL A 92 4.29 -1.86 -0.11
CA VAL A 92 3.34 -2.32 0.94
C VAL A 92 2.00 -1.57 0.95
N GLU A 93 2.01 -0.26 0.65
CA GLU A 93 0.79 0.56 0.54
C GLU A 93 0.01 0.36 -0.75
N SER A 94 0.62 -0.21 -1.79
CA SER A 94 -0.05 -0.63 -3.00
C SER A 94 -0.99 -1.81 -2.69
N ASP A 95 -2.23 -1.70 -3.14
CA ASP A 95 -3.25 -2.74 -2.95
C ASP A 95 -2.98 -4.02 -3.77
N SER A 96 -1.83 -4.09 -4.44
CA SER A 96 -1.47 -5.13 -5.40
C SER A 96 -0.43 -6.11 -4.89
N LEU A 97 0.12 -5.93 -3.68
CA LEU A 97 1.13 -6.87 -3.22
C LEU A 97 0.62 -8.18 -2.72
N LEU A 98 1.30 -9.19 -3.25
CA LEU A 98 1.38 -10.50 -2.67
C LEU A 98 2.46 -10.52 -1.62
N LEU A 99 2.20 -11.22 -0.53
CA LEU A 99 3.16 -11.51 0.55
C LEU A 99 4.51 -12.02 0.00
N SER A 100 4.49 -12.78 -1.08
CA SER A 100 5.71 -13.29 -1.75
C SER A 100 6.59 -12.18 -2.29
N THR A 101 6.02 -11.19 -2.97
CA THR A 101 6.76 -10.06 -3.55
C THR A 101 7.35 -9.22 -2.43
N PHE A 102 6.58 -8.99 -1.36
CA PHE A 102 7.09 -8.33 -0.16
C PHE A 102 8.28 -9.08 0.45
N CYS A 103 8.15 -10.38 0.70
CA CYS A 103 9.24 -11.18 1.28
C CYS A 103 10.52 -11.13 0.43
N HIS A 104 10.39 -11.17 -0.89
CA HIS A 104 11.52 -11.06 -1.81
C HIS A 104 12.20 -9.69 -1.71
N GLN A 105 11.43 -8.61 -1.86
CA GLN A 105 11.93 -7.24 -1.79
C GLN A 105 12.53 -6.92 -0.42
N PHE A 106 11.89 -7.34 0.65
CA PHE A 106 12.41 -7.23 2.01
C PHE A 106 13.74 -7.98 2.17
N THR A 107 13.89 -9.16 1.56
CA THR A 107 15.14 -9.92 1.61
C THR A 107 16.26 -9.20 0.85
N GLN A 108 15.96 -8.58 -0.29
CA GLN A 108 16.92 -7.76 -1.05
C GLN A 108 17.36 -6.52 -0.25
N LEU A 109 16.41 -5.77 0.32
CA LEU A 109 16.69 -4.66 1.24
C LEU A 109 17.59 -5.12 2.39
N TRP A 110 17.26 -6.26 2.99
CA TRP A 110 18.03 -6.80 4.10
C TRP A 110 19.46 -7.20 3.68
N GLY A 111 19.64 -7.64 2.44
CA GLY A 111 20.94 -7.83 1.83
C GLY A 111 21.74 -6.54 1.78
N HIS A 112 21.14 -5.44 1.30
CA HIS A 112 21.78 -4.12 1.25
C HIS A 112 22.15 -3.55 2.61
N VAL A 113 21.26 -3.66 3.61
CA VAL A 113 21.51 -3.16 4.97
C VAL A 113 22.62 -3.94 5.68
N ARG A 114 22.88 -5.19 5.28
CA ARG A 114 23.88 -6.06 5.91
C ARG A 114 25.31 -5.82 5.44
N VAL A 115 25.53 -5.24 4.27
CA VAL A 115 26.87 -5.05 3.72
C VAL A 115 27.49 -3.79 4.34
N ASP A 116 28.13 -4.02 5.49
CA ASP A 116 29.22 -3.25 6.11
C ASP A 116 28.95 -1.85 6.69
N LYS A 117 27.92 -1.12 6.25
CA LYS A 117 27.74 0.29 6.69
C LYS A 117 26.87 0.49 7.94
N TYR A 118 26.03 -0.49 8.29
CA TYR A 118 24.94 -0.29 9.25
C TYR A 118 24.89 -1.30 10.39
N GLU A 119 26.04 -1.78 10.88
CA GLU A 119 26.05 -2.81 11.92
C GLU A 119 25.24 -2.43 13.17
N SER A 120 25.29 -1.16 13.60
CA SER A 120 24.49 -0.63 14.73
C SER A 120 22.98 -0.59 14.45
N LEU A 121 22.57 -0.18 13.24
CA LEU A 121 21.16 -0.19 12.86
C LEU A 121 20.67 -1.63 12.65
N ALA A 122 21.46 -2.48 12.01
CA ALA A 122 21.18 -3.89 11.78
C ALA A 122 21.06 -4.67 13.11
N THR A 123 21.84 -4.32 14.14
CA THR A 123 21.66 -4.89 15.50
C THR A 123 20.35 -4.43 16.15
N LYS A 124 20.02 -3.14 16.07
CA LYS A 124 18.72 -2.63 16.58
C LYS A 124 17.52 -3.26 15.87
N ILE A 125 17.54 -3.35 14.54
CA ILE A 125 16.46 -3.97 13.77
C ILE A 125 16.39 -5.49 14.03
N ARG A 126 17.52 -6.18 14.20
CA ARG A 126 17.52 -7.59 14.63
C ARG A 126 16.83 -7.77 15.99
N GLY A 127 17.08 -6.86 16.94
CA GLY A 127 16.38 -6.83 18.23
C GLY A 127 14.87 -6.68 18.05
N PHE A 128 14.44 -5.73 17.21
CA PHE A 128 13.02 -5.52 16.91
C PHE A 128 12.37 -6.73 16.23
N ARG A 129 13.03 -7.37 15.26
CA ARG A 129 12.54 -8.59 14.61
C ARG A 129 12.39 -9.73 15.61
N HIS A 130 13.36 -9.92 16.51
CA HIS A 130 13.22 -10.91 17.58
C HIS A 130 12.02 -10.58 18.47
N GLN A 131 11.79 -9.31 18.83
CA GLN A 131 10.68 -8.90 19.67
C GLN A 131 9.31 -9.06 19.00
N VAL A 132 9.18 -8.66 17.73
CA VAL A 132 7.93 -8.71 16.97
C VAL A 132 7.59 -10.14 16.52
N CYS A 133 8.58 -10.91 16.06
CA CYS A 133 8.37 -12.29 15.61
C CYS A 133 8.30 -13.30 16.76
N GLN A 134 8.87 -13.01 17.94
CA GLN A 134 8.70 -13.84 19.14
C GLN A 134 7.49 -13.44 19.99
N GLY A 135 6.64 -12.53 19.51
CA GLY A 135 5.26 -12.49 19.98
C GLY A 135 4.67 -13.89 19.79
N LYS A 136 4.71 -14.73 20.84
CA LYS A 136 4.25 -16.12 20.83
C LYS A 136 2.98 -16.13 20.00
N PRO A 137 2.92 -16.84 18.85
CA PRO A 137 1.68 -16.91 18.08
C PRO A 137 0.63 -17.31 19.09
N ARG A 138 -0.28 -16.38 19.39
CA ARG A 138 -1.30 -16.57 20.40
C ARG A 138 -2.14 -17.67 19.79
N ALA A 139 -1.79 -18.90 20.13
CA ALA A 139 -2.41 -20.10 19.60
C ALA A 139 -3.83 -20.01 20.13
N ARG A 140 -4.70 -19.33 19.38
CA ARG A 140 -6.14 -19.51 19.45
C ARG A 140 -6.32 -20.95 19.01
N ARG A 141 -6.14 -21.83 19.99
CA ARG A 141 -6.37 -23.24 19.94
C ARG A 141 -7.86 -23.35 19.68
N LEU A 142 -8.23 -23.29 18.40
CA LEU A 142 -9.57 -23.57 17.93
C LEU A 142 -9.77 -25.07 18.22
N ARG A 143 -10.22 -25.37 19.45
CA ARG A 143 -10.68 -26.71 19.83
C ARG A 143 -11.95 -26.96 19.01
N ARG A 144 -11.78 -27.38 17.76
CA ARG A 144 -12.80 -28.16 17.08
C ARG A 144 -12.71 -29.55 17.68
N THR A 145 -13.74 -29.90 18.45
CA THR A 145 -13.96 -31.25 18.96
C THR A 145 -14.06 -32.19 17.78
N SER A 146 -12.99 -32.94 17.56
CA SER A 146 -12.90 -34.03 16.60
C SER A 146 -13.68 -35.21 17.16
N SER A 147 -14.97 -35.28 16.85
CA SER A 147 -15.74 -36.50 17.00
C SER A 147 -16.41 -36.78 15.66
N GLU A 148 -15.96 -37.87 15.05
CA GLU A 148 -16.70 -38.64 14.05
C GLU A 148 -16.81 -38.04 12.64
N TYR A 149 -15.72 -38.20 11.86
CA TYR A 149 -15.82 -38.21 10.40
C TYR A 149 -15.04 -39.40 9.81
N PRO A 150 -15.57 -40.02 8.74
CA PRO A 150 -14.99 -41.19 8.10
C PRO A 150 -13.60 -40.88 7.56
N LYS A 151 -12.68 -41.83 7.76
CA LYS A 151 -11.26 -41.78 7.39
C LYS A 151 -11.11 -41.34 5.91
N PRO A 152 -10.70 -40.11 5.62
CA PRO A 152 -10.67 -39.64 4.24
C PRO A 152 -9.43 -40.23 3.57
N ARG A 153 -9.60 -40.80 2.37
CA ARG A 153 -8.52 -41.14 1.43
C ARG A 153 -7.86 -39.89 0.84
N SER A 154 -7.92 -38.74 1.52
CA SER A 154 -7.30 -37.50 1.07
C SER A 154 -5.86 -37.49 1.55
N LYS A 155 -4.92 -37.37 0.61
CA LYS A 155 -3.53 -36.98 0.89
C LYS A 155 -3.57 -35.81 1.87
N THR A 156 -2.92 -35.96 3.01
CA THR A 156 -2.95 -34.91 4.02
C THR A 156 -2.22 -33.69 3.47
N ILE A 157 -2.57 -32.50 3.94
CA ILE A 157 -1.83 -31.29 3.58
C ILE A 157 -0.33 -31.44 3.89
N VAL A 158 0.01 -32.23 4.91
CA VAL A 158 1.39 -32.55 5.28
C VAL A 158 2.09 -33.36 4.18
N ASP A 159 1.41 -34.31 3.54
CA ASP A 159 1.99 -35.09 2.43
C ASP A 159 2.19 -34.24 1.17
N GLU A 160 1.28 -33.31 0.89
CA GLU A 160 1.44 -32.35 -0.21
C GLU A 160 2.58 -31.38 0.07
N LEU A 161 2.66 -30.85 1.29
CA LEU A 161 3.74 -29.96 1.72
C LEU A 161 5.09 -30.67 1.68
N THR A 162 5.16 -31.93 2.15
CA THR A 162 6.40 -32.73 2.12
C THR A 162 6.86 -32.97 0.69
N ARG A 163 5.96 -33.26 -0.25
CA ARG A 163 6.31 -33.39 -1.67
C ARG A 163 6.79 -32.07 -2.29
N PHE A 164 6.15 -30.96 -1.94
CA PHE A 164 6.56 -29.62 -2.37
C PHE A 164 7.96 -29.28 -1.88
N THR A 165 8.24 -29.46 -0.60
CA THR A 165 9.56 -29.12 -0.01
C THR A 165 10.66 -30.08 -0.45
N ALA A 166 10.35 -31.36 -0.60
CA ALA A 166 11.30 -32.36 -1.08
C ALA A 166 11.54 -32.30 -2.60
N ARG A 167 10.86 -31.40 -3.33
CA ARG A 167 10.91 -31.31 -4.80
C ARG A 167 10.65 -32.64 -5.48
N VAL A 168 9.58 -33.33 -5.08
CA VAL A 168 9.23 -34.66 -5.61
C VAL A 168 8.02 -34.57 -6.55
N GLY A 169 8.01 -35.43 -7.58
CA GLY A 169 6.92 -35.50 -8.56
C GLY A 169 6.92 -34.28 -9.47
N LEU A 170 5.79 -33.56 -9.56
CA LEU A 170 5.69 -32.33 -10.36
C LEU A 170 6.75 -31.28 -9.96
N PHE A 171 7.12 -31.22 -8.69
CA PHE A 171 8.08 -30.24 -8.18
C PHE A 171 9.55 -30.63 -8.41
N ALA A 172 9.81 -31.81 -8.98
CA ALA A 172 11.16 -32.22 -9.38
C ALA A 172 11.62 -31.60 -10.70
N ASP A 173 10.68 -31.07 -11.48
CA ASP A 173 10.95 -30.43 -12.77
C ASP A 173 11.40 -28.98 -12.56
N ASP A 174 12.61 -28.65 -13.01
CA ASP A 174 13.15 -27.30 -12.91
C ASP A 174 12.34 -26.30 -13.75
N ALA A 175 11.71 -26.71 -14.86
CA ALA A 175 10.87 -25.84 -15.67
C ALA A 175 9.65 -25.33 -14.88
N VAL A 176 9.13 -26.14 -13.96
CA VAL A 176 8.04 -25.74 -13.05
C VAL A 176 8.49 -24.59 -12.14
N TRP A 177 9.74 -24.62 -11.66
CA TRP A 177 10.31 -23.55 -10.83
C TRP A 177 10.73 -22.32 -11.63
N GLU A 178 11.26 -22.49 -12.84
CA GLU A 178 11.57 -21.40 -13.76
C GLU A 178 10.31 -20.61 -14.13
N SER A 179 9.20 -21.32 -14.42
CA SER A 179 7.91 -20.66 -14.67
C SER A 179 7.43 -19.83 -13.48
N ALA A 180 7.70 -20.28 -12.25
CA ALA A 180 7.32 -19.57 -11.02
C ALA A 180 8.05 -18.23 -10.86
N GLN A 181 9.24 -18.08 -11.46
CA GLN A 181 10.00 -16.84 -11.45
C GLN A 181 9.43 -15.81 -12.45
N GLN A 182 8.80 -16.29 -13.53
CA GLN A 182 8.32 -15.44 -14.61
C GLN A 182 6.85 -15.03 -14.46
N CYS A 183 6.08 -15.72 -13.62
CA CYS A 183 4.65 -15.45 -13.46
C CYS A 183 4.27 -14.99 -12.06
N ASN A 184 3.14 -14.29 -11.98
CA ASN A 184 2.58 -13.87 -10.71
C ASN A 184 2.28 -15.11 -9.83
N PRO A 185 2.73 -15.16 -8.57
CA PRO A 185 2.55 -16.32 -7.70
C PRO A 185 1.10 -16.81 -7.55
N LEU A 186 0.10 -15.92 -7.53
CA LEU A 186 -1.32 -16.36 -7.53
C LEU A 186 -1.69 -17.08 -8.82
N HIS A 187 -1.21 -16.59 -9.96
CA HIS A 187 -1.44 -17.23 -11.25
C HIS A 187 -0.69 -18.55 -11.36
N TRP A 188 0.55 -18.62 -10.86
CA TRP A 188 1.31 -19.87 -10.80
C TRP A 188 0.56 -20.95 -10.02
N TRP A 189 0.11 -20.60 -8.80
CA TRP A 189 -0.66 -21.51 -7.95
C TRP A 189 -2.02 -21.87 -8.55
N ARG A 190 -2.72 -20.94 -9.24
CA ARG A 190 -4.00 -21.24 -9.92
C ARG A 190 -3.83 -22.07 -11.20
N GLY A 191 -2.76 -21.86 -11.96
CA GLY A 191 -2.54 -22.49 -13.26
C GLY A 191 -1.82 -23.83 -13.13
N PHE A 192 -0.53 -23.78 -12.81
CA PHE A 192 0.37 -24.93 -12.90
C PHE A 192 0.12 -26.00 -11.85
N ILE A 193 -0.37 -25.61 -10.67
CA ILE A 193 -0.54 -26.54 -9.53
C ILE A 193 -1.98 -27.10 -9.45
N SER A 194 -2.89 -26.62 -10.30
CA SER A 194 -4.29 -27.07 -10.31
C SER A 194 -4.39 -28.58 -10.54
N GLY A 195 -4.90 -29.28 -9.52
CA GLY A 195 -5.17 -30.72 -9.57
C GLY A 195 -4.13 -31.62 -8.88
N SER A 196 -2.87 -31.19 -8.72
CA SER A 196 -1.82 -32.03 -8.14
C SER A 196 -1.73 -31.94 -6.61
N CYS A 197 -2.01 -30.76 -6.05
CA CYS A 197 -1.95 -30.47 -4.61
C CYS A 197 -3.08 -29.52 -4.19
N LEU A 198 -4.33 -30.00 -4.22
CA LEU A 198 -5.51 -29.16 -3.99
C LEU A 198 -5.52 -28.51 -2.60
N ASN A 199 -5.06 -29.22 -1.57
CA ASN A 199 -5.09 -28.70 -0.19
C ASN A 199 -4.01 -27.64 0.01
N LEU A 200 -2.80 -27.89 -0.49
CA LEU A 200 -1.69 -26.95 -0.44
C LEU A 200 -1.97 -25.73 -1.32
N GLN A 201 -2.54 -25.91 -2.51
CA GLN A 201 -2.98 -24.84 -3.39
C GLN A 201 -4.00 -23.93 -2.69
N ALA A 202 -5.01 -24.50 -2.04
CA ALA A 202 -6.01 -23.72 -1.30
C ALA A 202 -5.39 -22.89 -0.17
N VAL A 203 -4.42 -23.45 0.55
CA VAL A 203 -3.67 -22.71 1.58
C VAL A 203 -2.80 -21.63 0.96
N ALA A 204 -2.03 -21.94 -0.08
CA ALA A 204 -1.15 -20.99 -0.76
C ALA A 204 -1.94 -19.81 -1.33
N LEU A 205 -3.06 -20.06 -2.03
CA LEU A 205 -3.90 -18.99 -2.58
C LEU A 205 -4.52 -18.12 -1.49
N ARG A 206 -4.93 -18.70 -0.37
CA ARG A 206 -5.44 -17.93 0.78
C ARG A 206 -4.35 -17.06 1.39
N THR A 207 -3.17 -17.63 1.63
CA THR A 207 -2.04 -16.93 2.24
C THR A 207 -1.49 -15.82 1.33
N LEU A 208 -1.32 -16.09 0.04
CA LEU A 208 -0.82 -15.12 -0.94
C LEU A 208 -1.86 -14.04 -1.27
N GLY A 209 -3.15 -14.36 -1.18
CA GLY A 209 -4.25 -13.41 -1.39
C GLY A 209 -4.56 -12.54 -0.16
N CYS A 210 -3.94 -12.79 0.99
CA CYS A 210 -4.07 -11.91 2.14
C CYS A 210 -3.28 -10.62 1.90
N PRO A 211 -3.90 -9.42 2.04
CA PRO A 211 -3.16 -8.18 1.98
C PRO A 211 -2.12 -8.14 3.11
N MET A 212 -0.95 -7.57 2.81
CA MET A 212 0.13 -7.38 3.79
C MET A 212 -0.28 -6.49 4.96
N THR A 213 -1.17 -5.54 4.71
CA THR A 213 -1.63 -4.57 5.70
C THR A 213 -3.05 -4.89 6.13
N SER A 214 -3.31 -4.79 7.44
CA SER A 214 -4.67 -4.85 7.98
C SER A 214 -5.49 -3.59 7.69
N GLY A 215 -4.85 -2.53 7.20
CA GLY A 215 -5.47 -1.25 6.87
C GLY A 215 -5.70 -1.07 5.37
N LEU A 216 -6.58 -0.12 5.04
CA LEU A 216 -6.74 0.40 3.68
C LEU A 216 -5.44 1.07 3.23
N SER A 217 -5.11 0.92 1.94
CA SER A 217 -4.08 1.72 1.28
C SER A 217 -4.32 3.22 1.48
N GLY A 218 -3.26 4.04 1.39
CA GLY A 218 -3.39 5.49 1.56
C GLY A 218 -4.42 6.11 0.62
N LYS A 219 -4.47 5.68 -0.65
CA LYS A 219 -5.46 6.13 -1.64
C LYS A 219 -6.89 5.74 -1.25
N ARG A 220 -7.10 4.49 -0.80
CA ARG A 220 -8.42 4.01 -0.37
C ARG A 220 -8.87 4.68 0.90
N ARG A 221 -7.97 4.90 1.87
CA ARG A 221 -8.25 5.64 3.10
C ARG A 221 -8.67 7.07 2.81
N LYS A 222 -7.94 7.80 1.96
CA LYS A 222 -8.32 9.15 1.52
C LYS A 222 -9.70 9.18 0.85
N THR A 223 -10.00 8.18 0.02
CA THR A 223 -11.31 8.05 -0.62
C THR A 223 -12.42 7.75 0.39
N PHE A 224 -12.16 6.85 1.34
CA PHE A 224 -13.05 6.51 2.43
C PHE A 224 -13.37 7.74 3.28
N GLU A 225 -12.35 8.47 3.74
CA GLU A 225 -12.48 9.69 4.54
C GLU A 225 -13.25 10.78 3.78
N LYS A 226 -12.92 11.00 2.50
CA LYS A 226 -13.64 11.96 1.65
C LYS A 226 -15.14 11.66 1.60
N ILE A 227 -15.51 10.39 1.41
CA ILE A 227 -16.93 9.98 1.33
C ILE A 227 -17.59 10.10 2.69
N LEU A 228 -16.90 9.67 3.75
CA LEU A 228 -17.37 9.81 5.11
C LEU A 228 -17.70 11.27 5.45
N THR A 229 -16.77 12.19 5.20
CA THR A 229 -16.94 13.64 5.42
C THR A 229 -18.06 14.23 4.55
N MET A 230 -18.17 13.81 3.29
CA MET A 230 -19.23 14.28 2.40
C MET A 230 -20.62 13.81 2.86
N ASN A 231 -20.72 12.54 3.29
CA ASN A 231 -21.98 11.91 3.68
C ASN A 231 -22.43 12.31 5.09
N ALA A 232 -21.52 12.64 6.00
CA ALA A 232 -21.84 13.09 7.36
C ALA A 232 -22.77 14.32 7.40
N LYS A 233 -22.89 15.05 6.29
CA LYS A 233 -23.84 16.18 6.14
C LYS A 233 -25.29 15.74 5.89
N TYR A 234 -25.52 14.51 5.46
CA TYR A 234 -26.81 14.04 4.94
C TYR A 234 -27.35 12.80 5.65
N MET A 235 -26.52 12.09 6.42
CA MET A 235 -26.89 10.84 7.08
C MET A 235 -26.16 10.69 8.42
N THR A 236 -26.59 9.74 9.25
CA THR A 236 -25.93 9.47 10.52
C THR A 236 -24.50 8.95 10.30
N GLU A 237 -23.64 9.11 11.30
CA GLU A 237 -22.24 8.65 11.23
C GLU A 237 -22.15 7.15 10.84
N GLU A 238 -22.96 6.30 11.46
CA GLU A 238 -22.99 4.86 11.14
C GLU A 238 -23.41 4.59 9.68
N GLN A 239 -24.38 5.34 9.15
CA GLN A 239 -24.80 5.24 7.76
C GLN A 239 -23.72 5.73 6.81
N ALA A 240 -23.04 6.83 7.15
CA ALA A 240 -21.94 7.40 6.36
C ALA A 240 -20.75 6.43 6.28
N ILE A 241 -20.39 5.79 7.40
CA ILE A 241 -19.36 4.73 7.46
C ILE A 241 -19.76 3.56 6.55
N LYS A 242 -20.98 3.03 6.68
CA LYS A 242 -21.46 1.91 5.85
C LYS A 242 -21.43 2.27 4.36
N ALA A 243 -21.87 3.46 3.99
CA ALA A 243 -21.84 3.94 2.61
C ALA A 243 -20.39 4.05 2.07
N ALA A 244 -19.46 4.55 2.88
CA ALA A 244 -18.05 4.62 2.52
C ALA A 244 -17.43 3.23 2.33
N VAL A 245 -17.73 2.26 3.21
CA VAL A 245 -17.29 0.86 3.08
C VAL A 245 -17.81 0.24 1.78
N VAL A 246 -19.12 0.37 1.51
CA VAL A 246 -19.75 -0.18 0.30
C VAL A 246 -19.11 0.43 -0.95
N TYR A 247 -18.87 1.74 -0.96
CA TYR A 247 -18.21 2.40 -2.09
C TYR A 247 -16.78 1.88 -2.31
N VAL A 248 -15.97 1.82 -1.26
CA VAL A 248 -14.57 1.35 -1.38
C VAL A 248 -14.54 -0.11 -1.87
N ASN A 249 -15.43 -0.97 -1.35
CA ASN A 249 -15.53 -2.37 -1.76
C ASN A 249 -16.07 -2.54 -3.19
N ALA A 250 -17.01 -1.70 -3.63
CA ALA A 250 -17.53 -1.76 -5.00
C ALA A 250 -16.48 -1.34 -6.04
N ASN A 251 -15.63 -0.36 -5.71
CA ASN A 251 -14.54 0.08 -6.59
C ASN A 251 -13.27 -0.79 -6.49
N LEU A 252 -13.26 -1.75 -5.57
CA LEU A 252 -12.20 -2.74 -5.40
C LEU A 252 -12.22 -3.78 -6.54
N ALA A 253 -13.42 -4.11 -7.03
CA ALA A 253 -13.62 -5.12 -8.08
C ALA A 253 -13.35 -4.57 -9.50
N SER A 254 -13.43 -3.26 -9.71
CA SER A 254 -13.33 -2.67 -11.05
C SER A 254 -11.90 -2.50 -11.56
N HIS A 255 -10.88 -2.70 -10.73
CA HIS A 255 -9.47 -2.45 -11.08
C HIS A 255 -8.68 -3.72 -11.44
N VAL A 256 -9.30 -4.90 -11.45
CA VAL A 256 -8.58 -6.19 -11.58
C VAL A 256 -8.39 -6.64 -13.03
N GLU A 257 -9.04 -6.03 -14.02
CA GLU A 257 -9.18 -6.68 -15.35
C GLU A 257 -8.46 -6.00 -16.53
N ASP A 258 -7.84 -4.82 -16.39
CA ASP A 258 -7.26 -4.12 -17.57
C ASP A 258 -5.74 -4.27 -17.71
N GLY A 259 -5.26 -5.50 -17.49
CA GLY A 259 -3.88 -5.91 -17.75
C GLY A 259 -3.73 -6.62 -19.09
N THR A 260 -4.14 -6.00 -20.19
CA THR A 260 -3.87 -6.53 -21.54
C THR A 260 -2.73 -5.73 -22.18
N HIS A 261 -1.64 -6.43 -22.49
CA HIS A 261 -0.44 -5.98 -23.21
C HIS A 261 -0.68 -4.85 -24.23
N ASP A 262 -0.05 -3.70 -24.01
CA ASP A 262 0.16 -2.68 -25.05
C ASP A 262 1.24 -3.18 -26.03
N GLY A 263 0.79 -3.99 -26.99
CA GLY A 263 1.51 -4.28 -28.21
C GLY A 263 1.26 -3.16 -29.21
N THR A 264 2.28 -2.33 -29.40
CA THR A 264 2.43 -1.35 -30.49
C THR A 264 1.78 -1.81 -31.80
N ARG A 265 0.65 -1.20 -32.18
CA ARG A 265 0.19 -1.23 -33.57
C ARG A 265 -0.50 0.06 -33.96
N THR A 266 0.25 0.84 -34.73
CA THR A 266 -0.14 2.00 -35.53
C THR A 266 -1.54 1.88 -36.14
N GLU A 267 -2.40 2.77 -35.69
CA GLU A 267 -3.31 3.63 -36.46
C GLU A 267 -3.68 3.16 -37.89
N LYS A 268 -4.87 2.58 -38.04
CA LYS A 268 -5.73 2.83 -39.21
C LYS A 268 -7.19 2.96 -38.79
N ARG A 269 -7.69 4.20 -38.91
CA ARG A 269 -9.11 4.57 -38.93
C ARG A 269 -9.90 3.61 -39.82
N SER A 270 -10.96 2.97 -39.30
CA SER A 270 -12.16 2.67 -40.08
C SER A 270 -13.35 2.25 -39.23
N HIS A 271 -14.47 2.97 -39.43
CA HIS A 271 -15.86 2.54 -39.31
C HIS A 271 -16.40 2.08 -37.95
N ARG A 272 -17.03 3.08 -37.32
CA ARG A 272 -18.06 3.04 -36.29
C ARG A 272 -19.20 2.07 -36.67
N ARG A 273 -19.13 0.80 -36.23
CA ARG A 273 -20.31 -0.05 -36.06
C ARG A 273 -20.69 -0.07 -34.58
N LYS A 274 -21.84 0.53 -34.27
CA LYS A 274 -22.51 0.43 -32.97
C LYS A 274 -23.00 -1.01 -32.80
N THR A 275 -22.28 -1.83 -32.06
CA THR A 275 -22.83 -3.06 -31.48
C THR A 275 -23.46 -2.69 -30.14
N ALA A 276 -24.77 -2.94 -30.04
CA ALA A 276 -25.53 -2.84 -28.81
C ALA A 276 -25.05 -3.91 -27.82
N CYS A 277 -24.26 -3.50 -26.83
CA CYS A 277 -24.10 -4.25 -25.59
C CYS A 277 -25.01 -3.61 -24.54
N GLY A 278 -25.73 -4.47 -23.81
CA GLY A 278 -26.81 -4.14 -22.89
C GLY A 278 -26.41 -3.25 -21.69
N PRO A 279 -27.39 -2.92 -20.84
CA PRO A 279 -27.23 -1.91 -19.82
C PRO A 279 -26.26 -2.39 -18.75
N GLN A 280 -25.02 -1.91 -18.82
CA GLN A 280 -24.24 -1.65 -17.62
C GLN A 280 -25.07 -0.70 -16.74
N GLN A 281 -25.76 -1.28 -15.76
CA GLN A 281 -26.22 -0.56 -14.57
C GLN A 281 -24.98 -0.03 -13.85
N ARG A 282 -24.46 1.10 -14.36
CA ARG A 282 -23.58 1.96 -13.58
C ARG A 282 -24.34 2.31 -12.31
N CYS A 283 -23.74 2.04 -11.16
CA CYS A 283 -24.16 2.55 -9.86
C CYS A 283 -24.17 4.09 -9.90
N ARG A 284 -25.23 4.66 -10.48
CA ARG A 284 -25.66 6.06 -10.30
C ARG A 284 -26.62 6.19 -9.11
N PHE A 285 -26.85 5.10 -8.38
CA PHE A 285 -27.59 5.09 -7.14
C PHE A 285 -26.58 5.09 -5.99
N ILE A 286 -26.09 6.27 -5.64
CA ILE A 286 -25.81 6.75 -4.28
C ILE A 286 -25.33 8.20 -4.51
N VAL A 287 -26.22 9.13 -4.20
CA VAL A 287 -26.15 10.61 -4.34
C VAL A 287 -26.50 11.15 -5.74
N PRO A 288 -27.62 11.90 -5.95
CA PRO A 288 -28.40 12.68 -4.97
C PRO A 288 -29.90 12.30 -4.91
N LEU A 289 -30.35 11.76 -3.78
CA LEU A 289 -31.79 11.68 -3.43
C LEU A 289 -32.14 12.68 -2.32
N ALA A 290 -31.65 13.91 -2.44
CA ALA A 290 -31.83 14.97 -1.43
C ALA A 290 -32.43 16.28 -1.99
N GLN A 291 -33.08 16.24 -3.16
CA GLN A 291 -33.70 17.45 -3.76
C GLN A 291 -35.22 17.36 -3.99
N HIS A 292 -35.92 16.33 -3.51
CA HIS A 292 -37.38 16.21 -3.70
C HIS A 292 -38.16 15.87 -2.41
N LEU A 293 -37.94 16.66 -1.35
CA LEU A 293 -38.91 16.77 -0.26
C LEU A 293 -39.16 18.26 0.02
N HIS A 294 -40.12 18.82 -0.71
CA HIS A 294 -40.82 20.05 -0.33
C HIS A 294 -41.84 19.70 0.76
N PRO A 295 -41.86 20.35 1.92
CA PRO A 295 -42.96 20.20 2.87
C PRO A 295 -44.12 21.09 2.41
N SER A 296 -45.11 20.50 1.73
CA SER A 296 -46.42 21.12 1.52
C SER A 296 -47.41 20.52 2.50
N ALA A 297 -47.55 21.15 3.67
CA ALA A 297 -48.73 21.07 4.52
C ALA A 297 -48.64 22.14 5.62
N ARG A 298 -49.10 23.36 5.33
CA ARG A 298 -49.68 24.20 6.39
C ARG A 298 -51.11 23.73 6.56
N VAL A 299 -51.38 23.16 7.73
CA VAL A 299 -52.74 23.01 8.25
C VAL A 299 -53.20 24.40 8.67
N THR A 300 -54.30 24.84 8.08
CA THR A 300 -55.26 25.80 8.64
C THR A 300 -56.60 25.11 8.69
#